data_AF-A0A956GF50-F1
#
_entry.id   AF-A0A956GF50-F1
#
_cell.length_a   1.000
_cell.length_b   1.000
_cell.length_c   1.000
_cell.angle_alpha   90.00
_cell.angle_beta   90.00
_cell.angle_gamma   90.00
#
_symmetry.space_group_name_H-M   'P 1'
#
loop_
_entity.id
_entity.type
_entity.pdbx_description
1 polymer ?
#
loop_
_entity_poly.entity_id
_entity_poly.type
_entity_poly.pdbx_seq_one_letter_code
_entity_poly.pdbx_strand_id
1 'polypeptide(L)'
;MPPFYTLSGNDVDILLVVDNSGSMGEAQHSFVTNLPSLINALRHPDFGPDGSGKACDAAHRAGCRLPNMHLGVISTDLGAGNYALPSCEQPSGDGGRLLNKARIAGCQPPADRYVAYIEGLTNIPGGAKDSAQAFIDSAACISRLGIDGCGFEHPFEAMYRALQPNANPGFLREHASLLVIFLGDEDDCSASRQDLFDPAQQSPDSPLGPLTSFRCFEHGFQCDQSGRQPGVRTNCKPTGEWLYGVDRYVDLLRGLKRAPQDVIVGAIAGPSDKIEVALDGEKPRLRAACSSAAGSALPAIRTHALVSAFAPHSHFASICEADYGPALERIGALVSARLAQQRAQGPTRP
;
A
#
# COMPACT_ATOMS: atom_id res chain seq x y z
N MET A 1 -11.01 -12.60 -31.47
CA MET A 1 -10.81 -11.40 -30.64
C MET A 1 -12.19 -10.85 -30.29
N PRO A 2 -12.56 -10.71 -29.01
CA PRO A 2 -13.84 -10.10 -28.67
C PRO A 2 -13.74 -8.58 -28.90
N PRO A 3 -14.79 -7.93 -29.44
CA PRO A 3 -14.73 -6.57 -29.95
C PRO A 3 -15.22 -5.55 -28.89
N PHE A 4 -14.56 -5.41 -27.73
CA PHE A 4 -15.02 -4.45 -26.70
C PHE A 4 -13.93 -3.78 -25.82
N TYR A 5 -12.65 -3.85 -26.16
CA TYR A 5 -11.65 -2.98 -25.51
C TYR A 5 -11.16 -1.96 -26.52
N THR A 6 -11.83 -0.81 -26.61
CA THR A 6 -11.13 0.38 -27.06
C THR A 6 -10.02 0.63 -26.04
N LEU A 7 -8.77 0.33 -26.44
CA LEU A 7 -7.53 0.68 -25.74
C LEU A 7 -7.52 2.21 -25.53
N SER A 8 -8.22 2.68 -24.50
CA SER A 8 -8.42 4.11 -24.28
C SER A 8 -7.15 4.80 -23.77
N GLY A 9 -6.14 4.01 -23.37
CA GLY A 9 -4.89 4.50 -22.79
C GLY A 9 -5.07 5.14 -21.41
N ASN A 10 -6.24 5.04 -20.79
CA ASN A 10 -6.58 5.70 -19.52
C ASN A 10 -7.06 4.67 -18.50
N ASP A 11 -6.26 3.63 -18.28
CA ASP A 11 -6.60 2.53 -17.40
C ASP A 11 -5.58 2.46 -16.27
N VAL A 12 -6.05 2.30 -15.03
CA VAL A 12 -5.19 2.14 -13.84
C VAL A 12 -5.69 1.03 -12.92
N ASP A 13 -4.79 0.16 -12.49
CA ASP A 13 -5.02 -0.77 -11.40
C ASP A 13 -4.41 -0.19 -10.12
N ILE A 14 -5.17 -0.13 -9.04
CA ILE A 14 -4.78 0.44 -7.75
C ILE A 14 -4.76 -0.69 -6.73
N LEU A 15 -3.59 -0.99 -6.18
CA LEU A 15 -3.42 -1.94 -5.07
C LEU A 15 -3.16 -1.16 -3.79
N LEU A 16 -4.06 -1.30 -2.82
CA LEU A 16 -3.87 -0.80 -1.46
C LEU A 16 -3.30 -1.93 -0.59
N VAL A 17 -2.13 -1.69 -0.01
CA VAL A 17 -1.44 -2.58 0.92
C VAL A 17 -1.60 -1.96 2.30
N VAL A 18 -2.54 -2.49 3.08
CA VAL A 18 -3.01 -1.87 4.32
C VAL A 18 -2.57 -2.70 5.50
N ASP A 19 -1.81 -2.10 6.39
CA ASP A 19 -1.51 -2.67 7.69
C ASP A 19 -2.78 -2.78 8.53
N ASN A 20 -3.03 -3.99 9.03
CA ASN A 20 -4.16 -4.34 9.86
C ASN A 20 -3.74 -4.81 11.26
N SER A 21 -2.53 -4.45 11.71
CA SER A 21 -2.05 -4.64 13.07
C SER A 21 -2.83 -3.77 14.08
N GLY A 22 -2.60 -4.03 15.37
CA GLY A 22 -3.37 -3.49 16.50
C GLY A 22 -3.45 -1.95 16.58
N SER A 23 -2.44 -1.24 16.10
CA SER A 23 -2.34 0.23 16.20
C SER A 23 -2.98 0.99 15.03
N MET A 24 -3.39 0.29 13.98
CA MET A 24 -3.77 0.91 12.70
C MET A 24 -5.19 1.50 12.63
N GLY A 25 -5.95 1.48 13.73
CA GLY A 25 -7.37 1.87 13.73
C GLY A 25 -7.64 3.29 13.25
N GLU A 26 -6.91 4.28 13.79
CA GLU A 26 -7.08 5.70 13.45
C GLU A 26 -6.49 6.03 12.07
N ALA A 27 -5.34 5.45 11.72
CA ALA A 27 -4.73 5.61 10.40
C ALA A 27 -5.63 5.06 9.27
N GLN A 28 -6.20 3.87 9.45
CA GLN A 28 -7.20 3.33 8.50
C GLN A 28 -8.42 4.25 8.40
N HIS A 29 -8.89 4.82 9.52
CA HIS A 29 -10.02 5.74 9.51
C HIS A 29 -9.72 7.03 8.74
N SER A 30 -8.56 7.64 8.96
CA SER A 30 -8.11 8.83 8.22
C SER A 30 -7.94 8.53 6.73
N PHE A 31 -7.39 7.37 6.37
CA PHE A 31 -7.22 6.95 4.99
C PHE A 31 -8.55 6.81 4.25
N VAL A 32 -9.52 6.08 4.82
CA VAL A 32 -10.83 5.90 4.16
C VAL A 32 -11.63 7.20 4.05
N THR A 33 -11.46 8.11 5.03
CA THR A 33 -12.07 9.45 5.02
C THR A 33 -11.53 10.29 3.87
N ASN A 34 -10.23 10.14 3.55
CA ASN A 34 -9.53 10.93 2.55
C ASN A 34 -9.36 10.25 1.19
N LEU A 35 -9.80 8.99 1.05
CA LEU A 35 -9.81 8.27 -0.22
C LEU A 35 -10.48 9.04 -1.39
N PRO A 36 -11.55 9.85 -1.17
CA PRO A 36 -12.09 10.69 -2.24
C PRO A 36 -11.05 11.62 -2.88
N SER A 37 -10.05 12.11 -2.13
CA SER A 37 -9.00 12.99 -2.64
C SER A 37 -8.12 12.29 -3.67
N LEU A 38 -7.81 11.00 -3.46
CA LEU A 38 -7.10 10.17 -4.44
C LEU A 38 -7.91 10.06 -5.73
N ILE A 39 -9.17 9.63 -5.63
CA ILE A 39 -10.00 9.33 -6.79
C ILE A 39 -10.34 10.61 -7.57
N ASN A 40 -10.64 11.70 -6.88
CA ASN A 40 -10.92 12.98 -7.53
C ASN A 40 -9.70 13.55 -8.25
N ALA A 41 -8.49 13.34 -7.73
CA ALA A 41 -7.25 13.75 -8.40
C ALA A 41 -6.99 13.00 -9.72
N LEU A 42 -7.61 11.84 -9.93
CA LEU A 42 -7.56 11.10 -11.20
C LEU A 42 -8.42 11.73 -12.30
N ARG A 43 -9.32 12.67 -12.00
CA ARG A 43 -10.08 13.37 -13.03
C ARG A 43 -9.15 14.30 -13.82
N HIS A 44 -9.21 14.25 -15.15
CA HIS A 44 -8.33 15.04 -16.01
C HIS A 44 -9.07 15.59 -17.24
N PRO A 45 -8.77 16.84 -17.69
CA PRO A 45 -9.38 17.43 -18.88
C PRO A 45 -9.21 16.59 -20.15
N ASP A 46 -8.08 15.90 -20.29
CA ASP A 46 -7.82 15.04 -21.45
C ASP A 46 -8.79 13.85 -21.53
N PHE A 47 -9.43 13.46 -20.42
CA PHE A 47 -10.45 12.41 -20.42
C PHE A 47 -11.81 12.92 -20.88
N GLY A 48 -11.97 14.24 -21.04
CA GLY A 48 -13.19 14.89 -21.49
C GLY A 48 -14.25 15.03 -20.39
N PRO A 49 -15.38 15.70 -20.70
CA PRO A 49 -16.44 15.96 -19.74
C PRO A 49 -17.16 14.68 -19.31
N ASP A 50 -17.58 14.62 -18.04
CA ASP A 50 -18.27 13.48 -17.43
C ASP A 50 -19.79 13.44 -17.66
N GLY A 51 -20.32 14.39 -18.44
CA GLY A 51 -21.74 14.48 -18.76
C GLY A 51 -22.59 15.13 -17.67
N SER A 52 -22.01 15.56 -16.54
CA SER A 52 -22.72 16.28 -15.48
C SER A 52 -23.14 17.71 -15.85
N GLY A 53 -22.64 18.24 -16.97
CA GLY A 53 -22.84 19.63 -17.40
C GLY A 53 -21.93 20.64 -16.68
N LYS A 54 -21.11 20.20 -15.71
CA LYS A 54 -20.05 21.02 -15.12
C LYS A 54 -18.93 21.27 -16.13
N ALA A 55 -18.22 22.39 -15.98
CA ALA A 55 -17.02 22.66 -16.77
C ALA A 55 -15.99 21.55 -16.55
N CYS A 56 -15.25 21.18 -17.61
CA CYS A 56 -14.14 20.26 -17.56
C CYS A 56 -12.90 20.94 -18.15
N ASP A 57 -12.07 21.46 -17.27
CA ASP A 57 -10.80 22.13 -17.58
C ASP A 57 -9.83 21.99 -16.40
N ALA A 58 -8.63 22.56 -16.51
CA ALA A 58 -7.59 22.42 -15.50
C ALA A 58 -8.00 22.94 -14.10
N ALA A 59 -8.91 23.92 -14.04
CA ALA A 59 -9.45 24.50 -12.81
C ALA A 59 -10.73 23.78 -12.34
N HIS A 60 -11.47 23.13 -13.24
CA HIS A 60 -12.75 22.48 -12.96
C HIS A 60 -12.72 20.97 -13.22
N ARG A 61 -11.78 20.25 -12.59
CA ARG A 61 -11.63 18.80 -12.81
C ARG A 61 -12.84 17.97 -12.36
N ALA A 62 -13.68 18.50 -11.48
CA ALA A 62 -14.89 17.82 -11.00
C ALA A 62 -15.92 17.52 -12.10
N GLY A 63 -15.87 18.22 -13.24
CA GLY A 63 -16.68 17.91 -14.43
C GLY A 63 -15.98 17.01 -15.45
N CYS A 64 -14.76 16.54 -15.17
CA CYS A 64 -14.00 15.68 -16.06
C CYS A 64 -14.16 14.21 -15.70
N ARG A 65 -14.09 13.33 -16.70
CA ARG A 65 -14.22 11.87 -16.51
C ARG A 65 -13.09 11.29 -15.65
N LEU A 66 -13.42 10.18 -14.98
CA LEU A 66 -12.44 9.29 -14.37
C LEU A 66 -11.88 8.29 -15.41
N PRO A 67 -10.65 7.80 -15.22
CA PRO A 67 -10.11 6.67 -15.98
C PRO A 67 -10.85 5.36 -15.65
N ASN A 68 -10.58 4.29 -16.42
CA ASN A 68 -11.03 2.95 -16.08
C ASN A 68 -10.19 2.39 -14.93
N MET A 69 -10.80 1.96 -13.83
CA MET A 69 -10.10 1.59 -12.61
C MET A 69 -10.43 0.19 -12.15
N HIS A 70 -9.42 -0.54 -11.68
CA HIS A 70 -9.58 -1.63 -10.72
C HIS A 70 -8.96 -1.19 -9.40
N LEU A 71 -9.64 -1.40 -8.26
CA LEU A 71 -9.08 -1.15 -6.93
C LEU A 71 -9.20 -2.39 -6.07
N GLY A 72 -8.05 -2.92 -5.67
CA GLY A 72 -7.92 -4.07 -4.80
C GLY A 72 -7.27 -3.69 -3.48
N VAL A 73 -7.64 -4.38 -2.40
CA VAL A 73 -7.05 -4.21 -1.07
C VAL A 73 -6.49 -5.53 -0.58
N ILE A 74 -5.29 -5.51 -0.03
CA ILE A 74 -4.69 -6.61 0.74
C ILE A 74 -4.28 -6.11 2.12
N SER A 75 -4.22 -7.04 3.08
CA SER A 75 -3.56 -6.79 4.36
C SER A 75 -2.05 -7.05 4.28
N THR A 76 -1.31 -6.63 5.31
CA THR A 76 0.10 -7.00 5.54
C THR A 76 0.26 -8.35 6.26
N ASP A 77 -0.85 -8.98 6.67
CA ASP A 77 -0.84 -10.21 7.45
C ASP A 77 -0.52 -11.43 6.59
N LEU A 78 0.68 -11.98 6.81
CA LEU A 78 1.11 -13.29 6.30
C LEU A 78 1.40 -14.29 7.44
N GLY A 79 1.02 -13.97 8.68
CA GLY A 79 1.36 -14.72 9.88
C GLY A 79 2.87 -14.83 10.16
N ALA A 80 3.22 -15.55 11.21
CA ALA A 80 4.61 -15.72 11.68
C ALA A 80 5.25 -17.02 11.15
N GLY A 81 5.05 -17.33 9.87
CA GLY A 81 5.56 -18.56 9.25
C GLY A 81 4.98 -19.83 9.88
N ASN A 82 5.86 -20.71 10.39
CA ASN A 82 5.48 -21.96 11.06
C ASN A 82 5.10 -21.78 12.54
N TYR A 83 5.15 -20.56 13.07
CA TYR A 83 4.90 -20.28 14.48
C TYR A 83 3.51 -19.70 14.69
N ALA A 84 2.82 -20.19 15.73
CA ALA A 84 1.56 -19.60 16.20
C ALA A 84 1.88 -18.63 17.34
N LEU A 85 1.97 -17.34 17.01
CA LEU A 85 2.22 -16.27 17.97
C LEU A 85 0.93 -15.46 18.20
N PRO A 86 0.78 -14.78 19.35
CA PRO A 86 -0.32 -13.85 19.57
C PRO A 86 -0.45 -12.86 18.40
N SER A 87 -1.66 -12.65 17.90
CA SER A 87 -2.02 -11.87 16.69
C SER A 87 -1.63 -12.50 15.33
N CYS A 88 -0.78 -13.52 15.32
CA CYS A 88 -0.27 -14.17 14.11
C CYS A 88 -0.67 -15.65 14.03
N GLU A 89 -1.78 -16.03 14.68
CA GLU A 89 -2.18 -17.42 14.83
C GLU A 89 -2.63 -18.06 13.51
N GLN A 90 -3.03 -17.24 12.51
CA GLN A 90 -3.43 -17.70 11.19
C GLN A 90 -2.19 -17.95 10.31
N PRO A 91 -1.86 -19.21 9.99
CA PRO A 91 -0.73 -19.50 9.12
C PRO A 91 -0.95 -18.88 7.74
N SER A 92 0.06 -18.18 7.21
CA SER A 92 -0.01 -17.42 5.95
C SER A 92 -0.96 -16.22 5.94
N GLY A 93 -1.61 -15.88 7.06
CA GLY A 93 -2.55 -14.75 7.17
C GLY A 93 -3.56 -14.71 6.01
N ASP A 94 -3.70 -13.56 5.37
CA ASP A 94 -4.55 -13.38 4.18
C ASP A 94 -3.85 -13.81 2.87
N GLY A 95 -2.56 -14.10 2.92
CA GLY A 95 -1.81 -14.71 1.82
C GLY A 95 -1.63 -13.85 0.57
N GLY A 96 -1.83 -12.53 0.67
CA GLY A 96 -1.83 -11.61 -0.47
C GLY A 96 -3.09 -11.73 -1.35
N ARG A 97 -4.17 -12.34 -0.85
CA ARG A 97 -5.45 -12.38 -1.56
C ARG A 97 -6.18 -11.07 -1.41
N LEU A 98 -6.77 -10.58 -2.50
CA LEU A 98 -7.63 -9.42 -2.45
C LEU A 98 -8.83 -9.65 -1.52
N LEU A 99 -9.07 -8.66 -0.66
CA LEU A 99 -10.09 -8.63 0.37
C LEU A 99 -11.24 -7.72 -0.07
N ASN A 100 -12.47 -8.21 0.03
CA ASN A 100 -13.69 -7.48 -0.34
C ASN A 100 -14.78 -7.52 0.74
N LYS A 101 -14.44 -7.95 1.95
CA LYS A 101 -15.41 -8.03 3.05
C LYS A 101 -15.73 -6.62 3.56
N ALA A 102 -17.01 -6.27 3.57
CA ALA A 102 -17.51 -5.08 4.23
C ALA A 102 -17.28 -5.16 5.74
N ARG A 103 -16.60 -4.15 6.30
CA ARG A 103 -16.35 -4.02 7.74
C ARG A 103 -16.83 -2.70 8.32
N ILE A 104 -17.35 -1.81 7.49
CA ILE A 104 -18.05 -0.60 7.90
C ILE A 104 -19.56 -0.89 7.87
N ALA A 105 -20.27 -0.55 8.95
CA ALA A 105 -21.71 -0.79 9.03
C ALA A 105 -22.46 -0.05 7.91
N GLY A 106 -23.31 -0.76 7.17
CA GLY A 106 -24.15 -0.19 6.11
C GLY A 106 -23.43 0.11 4.78
N CYS A 107 -22.14 -0.22 4.64
CA CYS A 107 -21.44 -0.05 3.37
C CYS A 107 -21.67 -1.23 2.41
N GLN A 108 -21.61 -0.97 1.10
CA GLN A 108 -21.82 -1.97 0.05
C GLN A 108 -20.48 -2.39 -0.58
N PRO A 109 -20.03 -3.65 -0.41
CA PRO A 109 -18.83 -4.16 -1.04
C PRO A 109 -19.07 -4.49 -2.53
N PRO A 110 -18.00 -4.65 -3.35
CA PRO A 110 -18.12 -5.10 -4.73
C PRO A 110 -18.54 -6.58 -4.80
N ALA A 111 -19.09 -7.01 -5.95
CA ALA A 111 -19.42 -8.41 -6.19
C ALA A 111 -18.16 -9.30 -6.31
N ASP A 112 -17.09 -8.76 -6.90
CA ASP A 112 -15.81 -9.43 -7.06
C ASP A 112 -14.83 -9.10 -5.93
N ARG A 113 -13.60 -9.60 -6.02
CA ARG A 113 -12.55 -9.31 -5.03
C ARG A 113 -11.95 -7.90 -5.12
N TYR A 114 -12.27 -7.14 -6.16
CA TYR A 114 -11.85 -5.76 -6.36
C TYR A 114 -13.03 -4.91 -6.81
N VAL A 115 -12.96 -3.60 -6.59
CA VAL A 115 -13.92 -2.64 -7.12
C VAL A 115 -13.51 -2.29 -8.56
N ALA A 116 -14.42 -2.41 -9.51
CA ALA A 116 -14.20 -2.00 -10.89
C ALA A 116 -15.00 -0.73 -11.19
N TYR A 117 -14.40 0.20 -11.93
CA TYR A 117 -15.06 1.33 -12.59
C TYR A 117 -14.65 1.33 -14.06
N ILE A 118 -15.53 0.85 -14.93
CA ILE A 118 -15.23 0.67 -16.36
C ILE A 118 -16.31 1.39 -17.16
N GLU A 119 -15.90 2.36 -17.97
CA GLU A 119 -16.79 3.13 -18.86
C GLU A 119 -18.02 3.73 -18.14
N GLY A 120 -17.85 4.15 -16.88
CA GLY A 120 -18.93 4.73 -16.07
C GLY A 120 -19.83 3.71 -15.37
N LEU A 121 -19.51 2.42 -15.45
CA LEU A 121 -20.21 1.33 -14.76
C LEU A 121 -19.34 0.76 -13.63
N THR A 122 -19.98 0.13 -12.63
CA THR A 122 -19.29 -0.55 -11.53
C THR A 122 -19.79 -1.98 -11.33
N ASN A 123 -18.97 -2.81 -10.67
CA ASN A 123 -19.36 -4.15 -10.24
C ASN A 123 -20.00 -4.17 -8.83
N ILE A 124 -20.56 -3.05 -8.39
CA ILE A 124 -21.21 -2.92 -7.09
C ILE A 124 -22.67 -3.39 -7.22
N PRO A 125 -23.13 -4.34 -6.39
CA PRO A 125 -24.50 -4.84 -6.45
C PRO A 125 -25.55 -3.72 -6.27
N GLY A 126 -26.69 -3.88 -6.94
CA GLY A 126 -27.86 -2.99 -6.77
C GLY A 126 -27.93 -1.81 -7.75
N GLY A 127 -26.85 -1.52 -8.49
CA GLY A 127 -26.80 -0.43 -9.46
C GLY A 127 -26.80 0.95 -8.79
N ALA A 128 -25.81 1.77 -9.14
CA ALA A 128 -25.69 3.12 -8.58
C ALA A 128 -26.17 4.17 -9.59
N LYS A 129 -26.91 5.19 -9.10
CA LYS A 129 -27.21 6.38 -9.90
C LYS A 129 -25.95 7.19 -10.19
N ASP A 130 -25.01 7.20 -9.24
CA ASP A 130 -23.68 7.78 -9.38
C ASP A 130 -22.63 6.67 -9.18
N SER A 131 -22.14 6.14 -10.30
CA SER A 131 -21.11 5.11 -10.31
C SER A 131 -19.79 5.57 -9.71
N ALA A 132 -19.45 6.86 -9.79
CA ALA A 132 -18.19 7.36 -9.26
C ALA A 132 -18.25 7.42 -7.73
N GLN A 133 -19.35 7.92 -7.17
CA GLN A 133 -19.55 7.92 -5.73
C GLN A 133 -19.63 6.49 -5.19
N ALA A 134 -20.35 5.60 -5.87
CA ALA A 134 -20.42 4.19 -5.45
C ALA A 134 -19.05 3.52 -5.44
N PHE A 135 -18.20 3.79 -6.44
CA PHE A 135 -16.82 3.29 -6.46
C PHE A 135 -16.04 3.75 -5.22
N ILE A 136 -16.11 5.04 -4.87
CA ILE A 136 -15.43 5.60 -3.70
C ILE A 136 -15.95 4.96 -2.41
N ASP A 137 -17.26 4.86 -2.24
CA ASP A 137 -17.90 4.29 -1.05
C ASP A 137 -17.54 2.81 -0.88
N SER A 138 -17.54 2.05 -1.98
CA SER A 138 -17.19 0.63 -1.97
C SER A 138 -15.69 0.41 -1.74
N ALA A 139 -14.83 1.25 -2.29
CA ALA A 139 -13.39 1.21 -2.03
C ALA A 139 -13.10 1.50 -0.54
N ALA A 140 -13.75 2.51 0.05
CA ALA A 140 -13.65 2.79 1.48
C ALA A 140 -14.19 1.60 2.33
N CYS A 141 -15.29 0.98 1.90
CA CYS A 141 -15.93 -0.17 2.56
C CYS A 141 -14.98 -1.37 2.74
N ILE A 142 -14.12 -1.62 1.73
CA ILE A 142 -13.19 -2.75 1.75
C ILE A 142 -11.78 -2.39 2.24
N SER A 143 -11.47 -1.09 2.36
CA SER A 143 -10.14 -0.60 2.80
C SER A 143 -9.97 -0.56 4.33
N ARG A 144 -11.07 -0.54 5.10
CA ARG A 144 -11.01 -0.66 6.56
C ARG A 144 -10.96 -2.14 6.94
N LEU A 145 -9.75 -2.66 7.14
CA LEU A 145 -9.52 -4.10 7.34
C LEU A 145 -9.76 -4.57 8.78
N GLY A 146 -9.76 -3.65 9.74
CA GLY A 146 -9.70 -3.97 11.16
C GLY A 146 -8.26 -3.98 11.67
N ILE A 147 -8.08 -4.38 12.93
CA ILE A 147 -6.80 -4.29 13.67
C ILE A 147 -6.37 -5.63 14.29
N ASP A 148 -6.92 -6.74 13.77
CA ASP A 148 -6.71 -8.09 14.29
C ASP A 148 -5.59 -8.86 13.54
N GLY A 149 -4.80 -8.16 12.71
CA GLY A 149 -3.72 -8.74 11.93
C GLY A 149 -2.44 -8.96 12.71
N CYS A 150 -1.55 -9.76 12.13
CA CYS A 150 -0.24 -10.09 12.70
C CYS A 150 0.65 -8.85 12.92
N GLY A 151 1.15 -8.68 14.15
CA GLY A 151 2.11 -7.63 14.53
C GLY A 151 3.57 -7.85 14.05
N PHE A 152 3.74 -8.70 13.03
CA PHE A 152 4.94 -8.78 12.21
C PHE A 152 4.47 -8.54 10.79
N GLU A 153 4.52 -7.29 10.34
CA GLU A 153 3.87 -6.88 9.11
C GLU A 153 4.72 -7.26 7.90
N HIS A 154 4.12 -7.88 6.88
CA HIS A 154 4.80 -8.26 5.65
C HIS A 154 4.27 -7.48 4.43
N PRO A 155 4.27 -6.13 4.42
CA PRO A 155 3.69 -5.35 3.32
C PRO A 155 4.30 -5.70 1.95
N PHE A 156 5.62 -5.96 1.91
CA PHE A 156 6.27 -6.22 0.63
C PHE A 156 6.00 -7.63 0.11
N GLU A 157 6.07 -8.65 0.96
CA GLU A 157 5.77 -10.02 0.55
C GLU A 157 4.28 -10.22 0.28
N ALA A 158 3.38 -9.52 1.00
CA ALA A 158 1.96 -9.54 0.71
C ALA A 158 1.67 -8.95 -0.67
N MET A 159 2.27 -7.80 -1.00
CA MET A 159 2.21 -7.21 -2.34
C MET A 159 2.80 -8.17 -3.39
N TYR A 160 3.96 -8.76 -3.11
CA TYR A 160 4.63 -9.69 -4.02
C TYR A 160 3.73 -10.86 -4.37
N ARG A 161 3.08 -11.47 -3.38
CA ARG A 161 2.10 -12.56 -3.57
C ARG A 161 0.88 -12.10 -4.34
N ALA A 162 0.34 -10.93 -4.01
CA ALA A 162 -0.87 -10.40 -4.63
C ALA A 162 -0.72 -10.13 -6.13
N LEU A 163 0.49 -9.76 -6.56
CA LEU A 163 0.82 -9.41 -7.93
C LEU A 163 1.42 -10.58 -8.73
N GLN A 164 1.54 -11.78 -8.14
CA GLN A 164 1.94 -12.96 -8.91
C GLN A 164 0.88 -13.32 -9.97
N PRO A 165 1.30 -13.94 -11.09
CA PRO A 165 0.37 -14.47 -12.08
C PRO A 165 -0.70 -15.35 -11.41
N ASN A 166 -1.97 -15.08 -11.72
CA ASN A 166 -3.15 -15.80 -11.21
C ASN A 166 -3.40 -15.73 -9.69
N ALA A 167 -2.64 -14.95 -8.92
CA ALA A 167 -2.91 -14.79 -7.49
C ALA A 167 -4.26 -14.12 -7.22
N ASN A 168 -4.58 -13.10 -8.03
CA ASN A 168 -5.84 -12.37 -8.00
C ASN A 168 -6.39 -12.22 -9.43
N PRO A 169 -7.06 -13.26 -9.97
CA PRO A 169 -7.53 -13.28 -11.36
C PRO A 169 -8.44 -12.09 -11.68
N GLY A 170 -8.22 -11.47 -12.84
CA GLY A 170 -9.02 -10.34 -13.33
C GLY A 170 -8.58 -8.97 -12.81
N PHE A 171 -7.79 -8.90 -11.72
CA PHE A 171 -7.38 -7.62 -11.14
C PHE A 171 -6.32 -6.89 -11.98
N LEU A 172 -5.14 -7.49 -12.18
CA LEU A 172 -4.02 -6.82 -12.84
C LEU A 172 -4.15 -6.90 -14.37
N ARG A 173 -4.34 -5.76 -15.04
CA ARG A 173 -4.46 -5.64 -16.50
C ARG A 173 -3.09 -5.29 -17.11
N GLU A 174 -2.69 -6.00 -18.16
CA GLU A 174 -1.39 -5.79 -18.82
C GLU A 174 -1.21 -4.36 -19.36
N HIS A 175 -2.28 -3.76 -19.88
CA HIS A 175 -2.25 -2.45 -20.55
C HIS A 175 -2.53 -1.25 -19.62
N ALA A 176 -2.95 -1.50 -18.38
CA ALA A 176 -3.23 -0.45 -17.41
C ALA A 176 -1.95 -0.02 -16.68
N SER A 177 -1.86 1.23 -16.26
CA SER A 177 -0.86 1.65 -15.26
C SER A 177 -1.13 0.93 -13.92
N LEU A 178 -0.12 0.79 -13.08
CA LEU A 178 -0.26 0.25 -11.71
C LEU A 178 0.08 1.34 -10.69
N LEU A 179 -0.82 1.57 -9.75
CA LEU A 179 -0.56 2.31 -8.53
C LEU A 179 -0.53 1.33 -7.36
N VAL A 180 0.56 1.32 -6.59
CA VAL A 180 0.62 0.63 -5.29
C VAL A 180 0.72 1.66 -4.18
N ILE A 181 -0.15 1.60 -3.17
CA ILE A 181 -0.09 2.45 -1.99
C ILE A 181 0.11 1.58 -0.75
N PHE A 182 1.18 1.87 0.01
CA PHE A 182 1.42 1.29 1.33
C PHE A 182 0.86 2.21 2.43
N LEU A 183 0.16 1.63 3.38
CA LEU A 183 -0.30 2.30 4.60
C LEU A 183 0.10 1.44 5.80
N GLY A 184 0.98 1.94 6.67
CA GLY A 184 1.44 1.20 7.85
C GLY A 184 2.28 2.05 8.80
N ASP A 185 2.23 1.75 10.09
CA ASP A 185 2.97 2.46 11.14
C ASP A 185 4.24 1.73 11.61
N GLU A 186 4.48 0.51 11.13
CA GLU A 186 5.75 -0.22 11.25
C GLU A 186 6.39 -0.45 9.86
N ASP A 187 7.68 -0.82 9.84
CA ASP A 187 8.40 -1.09 8.59
C ASP A 187 8.26 -2.55 8.15
N ASP A 188 8.67 -2.83 6.91
CA ASP A 188 8.56 -4.16 6.33
C ASP A 188 9.34 -5.24 7.10
N CYS A 189 8.61 -6.25 7.61
CA CYS A 189 9.14 -7.47 8.21
C CYS A 189 9.04 -8.69 7.27
N SER A 190 9.13 -8.50 5.95
CA SER A 190 9.04 -9.59 4.97
C SER A 190 10.20 -10.60 5.07
N ALA A 191 10.06 -11.54 6.01
CA ALA A 191 11.08 -12.50 6.38
C ALA A 191 11.33 -13.54 5.27
N SER A 192 12.60 -13.68 4.89
CA SER A 192 13.09 -14.78 4.04
C SER A 192 13.38 -16.04 4.86
N ARG A 193 13.62 -15.88 6.17
CA ARG A 193 13.86 -16.96 7.14
C ARG A 193 12.82 -16.90 8.24
N GLN A 194 11.92 -17.88 8.26
CA GLN A 194 10.81 -17.91 9.23
C GLN A 194 11.27 -18.08 10.68
N ASP A 195 12.46 -18.64 10.90
CA ASP A 195 13.09 -18.76 12.22
C ASP A 195 13.26 -17.39 12.91
N LEU A 196 13.19 -16.28 12.17
CA LEU A 196 13.11 -14.92 12.73
C LEU A 196 12.00 -14.78 13.78
N PHE A 197 10.94 -15.59 13.69
CA PHE A 197 9.80 -15.59 14.60
C PHE A 197 9.85 -16.67 15.67
N ASP A 198 10.98 -17.37 15.84
CA ASP A 198 11.12 -18.46 16.80
C ASP A 198 10.91 -17.97 18.25
N PRO A 199 9.89 -18.48 18.97
CA PRO A 199 9.64 -18.14 20.37
C PRO A 199 10.63 -18.80 21.33
N ALA A 200 11.41 -19.79 20.91
CA ALA A 200 12.49 -20.34 21.72
C ALA A 200 13.64 -19.36 21.94
N GLN A 201 13.77 -18.33 21.08
CA GLN A 201 14.88 -17.36 21.08
C GLN A 201 14.52 -16.00 21.71
N GLN A 202 13.76 -15.97 22.80
CA GLN A 202 13.09 -14.75 23.28
C GLN A 202 13.85 -13.93 24.35
N SER A 203 15.05 -14.32 24.76
CA SER A 203 15.81 -13.59 25.80
C SER A 203 16.58 -12.39 25.20
N PRO A 204 16.95 -11.39 26.01
CA PRO A 204 17.79 -10.26 25.56
C PRO A 204 19.12 -10.68 24.92
N ASP A 205 19.70 -11.80 25.36
CA ASP A 205 21.00 -12.31 24.91
C ASP A 205 20.90 -13.39 23.81
N SER A 206 19.69 -13.84 23.46
CA SER A 206 19.47 -14.78 22.35
C SER A 206 20.03 -14.21 21.03
N PRO A 207 20.56 -15.04 20.11
CA PRO A 207 21.02 -14.58 18.79
C PRO A 207 20.00 -13.72 18.04
N LEU A 208 18.70 -14.07 18.11
CA LEU A 208 17.62 -13.28 17.50
C LEU A 208 17.11 -12.14 18.39
N GLY A 209 17.47 -12.12 19.67
CA GLY A 209 16.98 -11.15 20.65
C GLY A 209 15.51 -11.36 21.00
N PRO A 210 14.92 -10.47 21.80
CA PRO A 210 13.53 -10.61 22.23
C PRO A 210 12.56 -10.75 21.06
N LEU A 211 11.52 -11.56 21.25
CA LEU A 211 10.49 -11.76 20.23
C LEU A 211 9.56 -10.54 20.18
N THR A 212 9.99 -9.51 19.46
CA THR A 212 9.25 -8.28 19.16
C THR A 212 9.52 -7.86 17.72
N SER A 213 8.73 -6.91 17.18
CA SER A 213 8.96 -6.34 15.83
C SER A 213 10.36 -5.70 15.67
N PHE A 214 11.06 -5.41 16.78
CA PHE A 214 12.46 -5.00 16.76
C PHE A 214 13.38 -5.99 16.04
N ARG A 215 13.05 -7.29 15.98
CA ARG A 215 13.83 -8.28 15.20
C ARG A 215 13.92 -7.92 13.72
N CYS A 216 12.84 -7.39 13.16
CA CYS A 216 12.79 -6.96 11.76
C CYS A 216 13.78 -5.81 11.51
N PHE A 217 13.92 -4.90 12.48
CA PHE A 217 14.93 -3.85 12.45
C PHE A 217 16.35 -4.37 12.70
N GLU A 218 16.53 -5.24 13.68
CA GLU A 218 17.87 -5.75 14.03
C GLU A 218 18.48 -6.55 12.87
N HIS A 219 17.68 -7.39 12.22
CA HIS A 219 18.15 -8.36 11.23
C HIS A 219 17.90 -7.92 9.77
N GLY A 220 17.22 -6.79 9.57
CA GLY A 220 16.90 -6.20 8.27
C GLY A 220 17.75 -5.00 7.86
N PHE A 221 18.68 -4.56 8.71
CA PHE A 221 19.41 -3.31 8.54
C PHE A 221 20.85 -3.37 9.02
N GLN A 222 21.69 -2.54 8.39
CA GLN A 222 23.01 -2.20 8.87
C GLN A 222 23.09 -0.68 8.98
N CYS A 223 23.42 -0.20 10.17
CA CYS A 223 23.68 1.21 10.46
C CYS A 223 25.15 1.38 10.87
N ASP A 224 25.61 2.63 10.97
CA ASP A 224 26.93 2.92 11.55
C ASP A 224 27.01 2.45 13.01
N GLN A 225 25.89 2.53 13.74
CA GLN A 225 25.75 2.06 15.12
C GLN A 225 24.78 0.86 15.21
N SER A 226 25.11 -0.30 14.64
CA SER A 226 24.23 -1.48 14.73
C SER A 226 24.16 -2.10 16.14
N GLY A 227 23.13 -2.91 16.37
CA GLY A 227 22.93 -3.70 17.60
C GLY A 227 21.83 -3.17 18.52
N ARG A 228 21.78 -3.72 19.74
CA ARG A 228 20.67 -3.54 20.70
C ARG A 228 20.86 -2.37 21.68
N GLN A 229 22.04 -1.75 21.71
CA GLN A 229 22.37 -0.72 22.70
C GLN A 229 21.57 0.58 22.45
N PRO A 230 21.04 1.25 23.48
CA PRO A 230 20.30 2.51 23.28
C PRO A 230 21.11 3.55 22.52
N GLY A 231 20.43 4.33 21.67
CA GLY A 231 21.02 5.47 20.99
C GLY A 231 20.52 5.68 19.56
N VAL A 232 20.93 6.80 18.98
CA VAL A 232 20.62 7.16 17.60
C VAL A 232 21.36 6.24 16.63
N ARG A 233 20.70 5.93 15.53
CA ARG A 233 21.24 5.16 14.40
C ARG A 233 21.36 6.07 13.20
N THR A 234 22.51 6.01 12.54
CA THR A 234 22.80 6.83 11.35
C THR A 234 23.21 5.96 10.18
N ASN A 235 23.01 6.47 8.96
CA ASN A 235 23.38 5.81 7.70
C ASN A 235 22.84 4.37 7.57
N CYS A 236 21.64 4.11 8.12
CA CYS A 236 21.00 2.81 8.06
C CYS A 236 20.63 2.44 6.62
N LYS A 237 21.00 1.23 6.20
CA LYS A 237 20.68 0.67 4.89
C LYS A 237 19.96 -0.67 5.05
N PRO A 238 18.86 -0.91 4.31
CA PRO A 238 18.27 -2.23 4.22
C PRO A 238 19.31 -3.26 3.76
N THR A 239 19.50 -4.31 4.55
CA THR A 239 20.40 -5.43 4.23
C THR A 239 20.03 -6.65 5.09
N GLY A 240 20.85 -7.69 5.04
CA GLY A 240 20.66 -8.88 5.87
C GLY A 240 20.09 -10.07 5.11
N GLU A 241 20.24 -11.24 5.72
CA GLU A 241 19.82 -12.52 5.15
C GLU A 241 18.46 -13.00 5.68
N TRP A 242 17.88 -12.28 6.65
CA TRP A 242 16.67 -12.67 7.39
C TRP A 242 15.40 -12.10 6.78
N LEU A 243 15.48 -10.95 6.12
CA LEU A 243 14.42 -10.37 5.32
C LEU A 243 14.78 -10.50 3.84
N TYR A 244 13.78 -10.60 2.97
CA TYR A 244 14.02 -10.47 1.52
C TYR A 244 14.59 -9.09 1.20
N GLY A 245 15.50 -8.99 0.22
CA GLY A 245 16.05 -7.71 -0.21
C GLY A 245 14.98 -6.81 -0.85
N VAL A 246 15.07 -5.49 -0.62
CA VAL A 246 14.13 -4.51 -1.22
C VAL A 246 14.14 -4.59 -2.75
N ASP A 247 15.30 -4.84 -3.35
CA ASP A 247 15.48 -4.95 -4.80
C ASP A 247 14.59 -6.05 -5.42
N ARG A 248 14.31 -7.14 -4.71
CA ARG A 248 13.38 -8.19 -5.16
C ARG A 248 12.00 -7.61 -5.52
N TYR A 249 11.52 -6.67 -4.71
CA TYR A 249 10.20 -6.06 -4.86
C TYR A 249 10.22 -4.93 -5.89
N VAL A 250 11.33 -4.18 -5.95
CA VAL A 250 11.57 -3.19 -7.00
C VAL A 250 11.60 -3.85 -8.38
N ASP A 251 12.32 -4.97 -8.52
CA ASP A 251 12.46 -5.73 -9.75
C ASP A 251 11.14 -6.36 -10.18
N LEU A 252 10.36 -6.92 -9.24
CA LEU A 252 9.00 -7.37 -9.52
C LEU A 252 8.19 -6.23 -10.15
N LEU A 253 8.06 -5.11 -9.43
CA LEU A 253 7.22 -4.00 -9.83
C LEU A 253 7.64 -3.42 -11.19
N ARG A 254 8.95 -3.18 -11.41
CA ARG A 254 9.47 -2.69 -12.70
C ARG A 254 9.20 -3.66 -13.86
N GLY A 255 9.09 -4.96 -13.58
CA GLY A 255 8.79 -5.99 -14.57
C GLY A 255 7.29 -6.22 -14.83
N LEU A 256 6.37 -5.66 -14.04
CA LEU A 256 4.93 -5.93 -14.18
C LEU A 256 4.27 -5.25 -15.37
N LYS A 257 4.82 -4.13 -15.85
CA LYS A 257 4.24 -3.30 -16.91
C LYS A 257 5.23 -3.13 -18.05
N ARG A 258 4.71 -2.84 -19.24
CA ARG A 258 5.53 -2.67 -20.46
C ARG A 258 6.62 -1.62 -20.29
N ALA A 259 6.29 -0.53 -19.60
CA ALA A 259 7.23 0.52 -19.31
C ALA A 259 7.31 0.73 -17.77
N PRO A 260 8.51 0.78 -17.17
CA PRO A 260 8.65 0.96 -15.73
C PRO A 260 7.97 2.21 -15.17
N GLN A 261 7.84 3.27 -15.97
CA GLN A 261 7.13 4.50 -15.60
C GLN A 261 5.59 4.34 -15.52
N ASP A 262 5.04 3.21 -15.96
CA ASP A 262 3.62 2.89 -15.78
C ASP A 262 3.33 2.37 -14.37
N VAL A 263 4.36 2.28 -13.52
CA VAL A 263 4.25 1.90 -12.11
C VAL A 263 4.49 3.13 -11.24
N ILE A 264 3.47 3.47 -10.47
CA ILE A 264 3.48 4.56 -9.48
C ILE A 264 3.44 3.93 -8.10
N VAL A 265 4.28 4.41 -7.19
CA VAL A 265 4.35 3.90 -5.81
C VAL A 265 4.14 5.02 -4.81
N GLY A 266 3.15 4.85 -3.94
CA GLY A 266 2.84 5.75 -2.84
C GLY A 266 3.07 5.07 -1.48
N ALA A 267 3.42 5.83 -0.46
CA ALA A 267 3.34 5.37 0.93
C ALA A 267 2.88 6.48 1.87
N ILE A 268 2.05 6.10 2.84
CA ILE A 268 1.74 6.86 4.04
C ILE A 268 2.25 6.00 5.21
N ALA A 269 3.45 6.33 5.71
CA ALA A 269 4.16 5.49 6.67
C ALA A 269 5.00 6.33 7.65
N GLY A 270 5.61 5.68 8.64
CA GLY A 270 6.48 6.37 9.60
C GLY A 270 7.72 7.02 8.94
N PRO A 271 8.07 8.28 9.26
CA PRO A 271 9.25 8.94 8.73
C PRO A 271 10.54 8.14 8.95
N SER A 272 11.44 8.13 7.95
CA SER A 272 12.67 7.33 7.98
C SER A 272 13.92 8.09 8.47
N ASP A 273 13.77 9.37 8.85
CA ASP A 273 14.88 10.27 9.22
C ASP A 273 15.33 10.17 10.68
N LYS A 274 14.47 9.64 11.56
CA LYS A 274 14.72 9.52 12.99
C LYS A 274 14.72 8.06 13.43
N ILE A 275 15.90 7.47 13.57
CA ILE A 275 16.05 6.08 14.00
C ILE A 275 16.77 6.08 15.34
N GLU A 276 16.07 5.68 16.40
CA GLU A 276 16.63 5.59 17.75
C GLU A 276 16.21 4.28 18.40
N VAL A 277 17.19 3.55 18.92
CA VAL A 277 16.94 2.37 19.75
C VAL A 277 16.84 2.82 21.19
N ALA A 278 15.80 2.34 21.88
CA ALA A 278 15.58 2.51 23.31
C ALA A 278 15.35 1.15 23.97
N LEU A 279 15.09 1.15 25.28
CA LEU A 279 14.69 -0.05 26.02
C LEU A 279 13.25 0.08 26.52
N ASP A 280 12.55 -1.05 26.55
CA ASP A 280 11.39 -1.30 27.38
C ASP A 280 11.75 -2.39 28.40
N GLY A 281 11.99 -1.97 29.65
CA GLY A 281 12.72 -2.78 30.61
C GLY A 281 14.13 -3.11 30.08
N GLU A 282 14.39 -4.38 29.81
CA GLU A 282 15.66 -4.87 29.22
C GLU A 282 15.54 -5.17 27.72
N LYS A 283 14.35 -5.02 27.12
CA LYS A 283 14.10 -5.38 25.72
C LYS A 283 14.38 -4.18 24.81
N PRO A 284 15.21 -4.31 23.77
CA PRO A 284 15.40 -3.24 22.80
C PRO A 284 14.13 -3.03 21.98
N ARG A 285 13.90 -1.77 21.64
CA ARG A 285 12.81 -1.34 20.76
C ARG A 285 13.22 -0.12 19.98
N LEU A 286 12.53 0.17 18.88
CA LEU A 286 12.62 1.46 18.24
C LEU A 286 11.78 2.49 19.02
N ARG A 287 12.26 3.73 19.07
CA ARG A 287 11.39 4.87 19.38
C ARG A 287 10.53 5.19 18.16
N ALA A 288 9.35 5.74 18.41
CA ALA A 288 8.52 6.30 17.37
C ALA A 288 9.28 7.42 16.65
N ALA A 289 9.28 7.38 15.31
CA ALA A 289 9.79 8.44 14.46
C ALA A 289 8.87 9.67 14.49
N CYS A 290 7.56 9.44 14.66
CA CYS A 290 6.56 10.48 14.82
C CYS A 290 5.39 10.01 15.71
N SER A 291 4.64 10.98 16.22
CA SER A 291 3.40 10.76 16.97
C SER A 291 2.40 11.88 16.66
N SER A 292 1.12 11.53 16.55
CA SER A 292 0.00 12.47 16.41
C SER A 292 -1.28 11.88 17.00
N ALA A 293 -2.42 12.54 16.76
CA ALA A 293 -3.73 12.00 17.12
C ALA A 293 -4.08 10.71 16.35
N ALA A 294 -3.46 10.48 15.19
CA ALA A 294 -3.66 9.28 14.39
C ALA A 294 -2.86 8.06 14.89
N GLY A 295 -2.02 8.23 15.93
CA GLY A 295 -1.16 7.19 16.48
C GLY A 295 0.31 7.59 16.49
N SER A 296 1.17 6.61 16.77
CA SER A 296 2.63 6.75 16.66
C SER A 296 3.15 5.74 15.66
N ALA A 297 4.19 6.11 14.93
CA ALA A 297 4.79 5.23 13.93
C ALA A 297 6.28 5.03 14.15
N LEU A 298 6.74 3.81 13.93
CA LEU A 298 8.15 3.45 13.88
C LEU A 298 8.76 3.90 12.54
N PRO A 299 10.09 4.03 12.44
CA PRO A 299 10.74 4.46 11.20
C PRO A 299 10.57 3.45 10.06
N ALA A 300 9.97 3.86 8.93
CA ALA A 300 9.71 3.00 7.77
C ALA A 300 10.83 3.10 6.70
N ILE A 301 12.03 2.62 7.04
CA ILE A 301 13.26 2.79 6.26
C ILE A 301 13.22 1.97 4.94
N ARG A 302 12.80 0.70 4.99
CA ARG A 302 12.64 -0.19 3.82
C ARG A 302 11.53 0.30 2.94
N THR A 303 10.40 0.69 3.52
CA THR A 303 9.27 1.33 2.81
C THR A 303 9.75 2.57 2.06
N HIS A 304 10.46 3.47 2.72
CA HIS A 304 11.03 4.66 2.08
C HIS A 304 12.02 4.31 0.95
N ALA A 305 12.87 3.29 1.14
CA ALA A 305 13.81 2.83 0.11
C ALA A 305 13.08 2.29 -1.13
N LEU A 306 12.04 1.48 -0.94
CA LEU A 306 11.22 0.96 -2.04
C LEU A 306 10.51 2.09 -2.79
N VAL A 307 9.83 3.01 -2.09
CA VAL A 307 9.13 4.14 -2.73
C VAL A 307 10.10 5.06 -3.48
N SER A 308 11.28 5.31 -2.93
CA SER A 308 12.30 6.16 -3.55
C SER A 308 12.85 5.58 -4.86
N ALA A 309 12.85 4.25 -5.02
CA ALA A 309 13.32 3.57 -6.23
C ALA A 309 12.45 3.84 -7.48
N PHE A 310 11.26 4.43 -7.29
CA PHE A 310 10.31 4.78 -8.35
C PHE A 310 10.25 6.28 -8.66
N ALA A 311 11.12 7.11 -8.05
CA ALA A 311 11.18 8.53 -8.37
C ALA A 311 11.45 8.77 -9.88
N PRO A 312 10.81 9.77 -10.52
CA PRO A 312 9.88 10.76 -9.94
C PRO A 312 8.41 10.29 -9.84
N HIS A 313 8.10 9.05 -10.20
CA HIS A 313 6.75 8.46 -10.19
C HIS A 313 6.38 7.89 -8.81
N SER A 314 6.72 8.60 -7.74
CA SER A 314 6.44 8.15 -6.38
C SER A 314 6.21 9.29 -5.40
N HIS A 315 5.53 8.98 -4.29
CA HIS A 315 5.32 9.91 -3.20
C HIS A 315 5.32 9.20 -1.85
N PHE A 316 6.01 9.78 -0.88
CA PHE A 316 6.02 9.34 0.51
C PHE A 316 5.45 10.48 1.37
N ALA A 317 4.55 10.15 2.29
CA ALA A 317 4.01 11.05 3.29
C ALA A 317 4.05 10.39 4.68
N SER A 318 4.05 11.21 5.72
CA SER A 318 4.02 10.73 7.10
C SER A 318 2.64 10.19 7.45
N ILE A 319 2.57 9.04 8.10
CA ILE A 319 1.32 8.52 8.69
C ILE A 319 0.87 9.35 9.90
N CYS A 320 1.74 10.17 10.48
CA CYS A 320 1.37 11.06 11.57
C CYS A 320 0.73 12.37 11.10
N GLU A 321 0.54 12.60 9.79
CA GLU A 321 -0.25 13.74 9.32
C GLU A 321 -1.67 13.69 9.88
N ALA A 322 -2.22 14.85 10.24
CA ALA A 322 -3.60 14.93 10.74
C ALA A 322 -4.64 14.64 9.65
N ASP A 323 -4.27 14.81 8.39
CA ASP A 323 -5.10 14.64 7.21
C ASP A 323 -4.27 14.03 6.07
N TYR A 324 -4.74 12.92 5.50
CA TYR A 324 -4.08 12.25 4.37
C TYR A 324 -4.53 12.76 3.00
N GLY A 325 -5.52 13.66 2.95
CA GLY A 325 -6.05 14.26 1.72
C GLY A 325 -4.95 14.81 0.79
N PRO A 326 -4.03 15.66 1.28
CA PRO A 326 -2.94 16.21 0.45
C PRO A 326 -2.00 15.15 -0.12
N ALA A 327 -1.68 14.11 0.65
CA ALA A 327 -0.81 13.02 0.21
C ALA A 327 -1.49 12.19 -0.90
N LEU A 328 -2.76 11.85 -0.69
CA LEU A 328 -3.58 11.10 -1.64
C LEU A 328 -3.85 11.88 -2.92
N GLU A 329 -4.11 13.19 -2.83
CA GLU A 329 -4.23 14.07 -3.99
C GLU A 329 -2.93 14.09 -4.80
N ARG A 330 -1.77 14.19 -4.13
CA ARG A 330 -0.46 14.18 -4.80
C ARG A 330 -0.18 12.85 -5.51
N ILE A 331 -0.51 11.72 -4.87
CA ILE A 331 -0.39 10.39 -5.49
C ILE A 331 -1.31 10.29 -6.73
N GLY A 332 -2.57 10.72 -6.61
CA GLY A 332 -3.52 10.71 -7.72
C GLY A 332 -3.06 11.60 -8.88
N ALA A 333 -2.46 12.76 -8.58
CA ALA A 333 -1.90 13.64 -9.60
C ALA A 333 -0.75 12.99 -10.39
N LEU A 334 0.10 12.15 -9.76
CA LEU A 334 1.14 11.39 -10.46
C LEU A 334 0.54 10.40 -11.47
N VAL A 335 -0.51 9.68 -11.08
CA VAL A 335 -1.23 8.76 -11.96
C VAL A 335 -1.88 9.52 -13.11
N SER A 336 -2.62 10.59 -12.80
CA SER A 336 -3.30 11.43 -13.78
C SER A 336 -2.32 11.98 -14.84
N ALA A 337 -1.17 12.48 -14.39
CA ALA A 337 -0.10 12.94 -15.29
C ALA A 337 0.46 11.80 -16.18
N ARG A 338 0.65 10.60 -15.63
CA ARG A 338 1.14 9.45 -16.40
C ARG A 338 0.15 9.02 -17.49
N LEU A 339 -1.14 8.93 -17.14
CA LEU A 339 -2.19 8.57 -18.10
C LEU A 339 -2.32 9.62 -19.21
N ALA A 340 -2.24 10.91 -18.89
CA ALA A 340 -2.22 11.99 -19.87
C ALA A 340 -1.02 11.86 -20.84
N GLN A 341 0.17 11.52 -20.33
CA GLN A 341 1.35 11.27 -21.18
C GLN A 341 1.18 10.06 -22.10
N GLN A 342 0.64 8.95 -21.60
CA GLN A 342 0.37 7.74 -22.41
C GLN A 342 -0.58 8.08 -23.56
N ARG A 343 -1.63 8.85 -23.29
CA ARG A 343 -2.58 9.30 -24.30
C ARG A 343 -1.93 10.19 -25.36
N ALA A 344 -1.06 11.11 -24.95
CA ALA A 344 -0.33 11.99 -25.87
C ALA A 344 0.64 11.23 -26.79
N GLN A 345 1.18 10.09 -26.33
CA GLN A 345 2.09 9.23 -27.10
C GLN A 345 1.36 8.32 -28.11
N GLY A 346 0.04 8.17 -27.99
CA GLY A 346 -0.76 7.27 -28.82
C GLY A 346 -0.56 5.79 -28.46
N PRO A 347 -1.29 4.86 -29.12
CA PRO A 347 -1.14 3.43 -28.84
C PRO A 347 0.29 3.00 -29.22
N THR A 348 1.03 2.48 -28.23
CA THR A 348 2.31 1.81 -28.47
C THR A 348 2.04 0.58 -29.33
N ARG A 349 2.50 0.61 -30.59
CA ARG A 349 2.46 -0.58 -31.45
C ARG A 349 3.30 -1.68 -30.80
N PRO A 350 2.83 -2.93 -30.82
CA PRO A 350 3.55 -4.07 -30.24
C PRO A 350 4.91 -4.30 -30.90
#